data_AF-A0A953JHA7-F1
#
_entry.id   AF-A0A953JHA7-F1
#
_cell.length_a   1.000
_cell.length_b   1.000
_cell.length_c   1.000
_cell.angle_alpha   90.00
_cell.angle_beta   90.00
_cell.angle_gamma   90.00
#
_symmetry.space_group_name_H-M   'P 1'
#
loop_
_entity.id
_entity.type
_entity.pdbx_description
1 polymer ?
#
loop_
_entity_poly.entity_id
_entity_poly.type
_entity_poly.pdbx_seq_one_letter_code
_entity_poly.pdbx_strand_id
1 'polypeptide(L)'
;MIVTSGHAGEAARPGPVPPLLAAARRLLSEAAGRVALYLPPGGPLTGTPHRRRVARLLLQEAALSGGGEVLETAAGELLLLGTAGPVATRTAAVLARLAGDAAGPDIWRLPADAERLLAWAGAACLPPPAAPVPDLTAPALPGLEAMLEALPLARVLRRRAILHHAPGAPPLLAARRLLLSRSALAAGLGPLAGDADLLRHAEDRLAASLATRLPGKEQDPLDGPLLLPLPLGSPPVPAPRPGLVGVLPLAAAAHPAALAATRAAQAQAGWGLALAGLAAAALRLVAPAGLAADLLLLRWSPAMAERAAAAALRGVPPARLVLTGCDGPEALDWGRSQGITHFAGPHVEALLAAARLAACPKAVACSQPQCAERAAATAPAARAACRNPVLLARLLPPAAA
;
A
#
# COMPACT_ATOMS: atom_id res chain seq x y z
N MET A 1 -51.53 -71.57 24.26
CA MET A 1 -51.06 -70.54 25.21
C MET A 1 -50.07 -69.68 24.45
N ILE A 2 -50.52 -68.56 23.88
CA ILE A 2 -49.73 -67.65 23.04
C ILE A 2 -49.47 -66.41 23.91
N VAL A 3 -48.20 -66.09 24.13
CA VAL A 3 -47.78 -64.87 24.82
C VAL A 3 -47.07 -63.99 23.79
N THR A 4 -47.68 -62.83 23.53
CA THR A 4 -47.13 -61.73 22.72
C THR A 4 -46.33 -60.79 23.62
N SER A 5 -45.06 -60.57 23.30
CA SER A 5 -44.20 -59.58 23.96
C SER A 5 -44.01 -58.38 23.03
N GLY A 6 -44.59 -57.24 23.38
CA GLY A 6 -44.37 -55.97 22.70
C GLY A 6 -43.04 -55.33 23.11
N HIS A 7 -42.32 -54.75 22.15
CA HIS A 7 -41.20 -53.83 22.39
C HIS A 7 -41.66 -52.42 22.02
N ALA A 8 -41.76 -51.54 23.01
CA ALA A 8 -41.94 -50.11 22.82
C ALA A 8 -40.55 -49.46 22.66
N GLY A 9 -40.36 -48.75 21.55
CA GLY A 9 -39.14 -48.00 21.26
C GLY A 9 -39.02 -46.75 22.13
N GLU A 10 -37.87 -46.62 22.78
CA GLU A 10 -37.49 -45.47 23.60
C GLU A 10 -37.04 -44.31 22.69
N ALA A 11 -37.83 -43.24 22.66
CA ALA A 11 -37.52 -42.04 21.88
C ALA A 11 -36.33 -41.29 22.50
N ALA A 12 -35.26 -41.15 21.73
CA ALA A 12 -34.05 -40.43 22.12
C ALA A 12 -34.36 -38.98 22.54
N ARG A 13 -33.96 -38.60 23.76
CA ARG A 13 -34.10 -37.23 24.27
C ARG A 13 -33.22 -36.28 23.43
N PRO A 14 -33.75 -35.12 22.99
CA PRO A 14 -32.95 -34.14 22.27
C PRO A 14 -31.84 -33.59 23.18
N GLY A 15 -30.61 -33.58 22.66
CA GLY A 15 -29.44 -33.01 23.34
C GLY A 15 -29.56 -31.49 23.57
N PRO A 16 -28.65 -30.90 24.37
CA PRO A 16 -28.69 -29.47 24.68
C PRO A 16 -28.58 -28.64 23.39
N VAL A 17 -29.56 -27.76 23.19
CA VAL A 17 -29.60 -26.84 22.04
C VAL A 17 -28.44 -25.85 22.17
N PRO A 18 -27.62 -25.63 21.11
CA PRO A 18 -26.56 -24.64 21.14
C PRO A 18 -27.11 -23.25 21.49
N PRO A 19 -26.45 -22.47 22.38
CA PRO A 19 -26.95 -21.19 22.86
C PRO A 19 -27.20 -20.18 21.73
N LEU A 20 -26.40 -20.25 20.66
CA LEU A 20 -26.54 -19.42 19.46
C LEU A 20 -27.82 -19.74 18.68
N LEU A 21 -28.19 -21.01 18.58
CA LEU A 21 -29.41 -21.44 17.89
C LEU A 21 -30.67 -20.98 18.66
N ALA A 22 -30.62 -20.98 19.98
CA ALA A 22 -31.68 -20.43 20.81
C ALA A 22 -31.81 -18.90 20.65
N ALA A 23 -30.69 -18.18 20.65
CA ALA A 23 -30.66 -16.74 20.40
C ALA A 23 -31.18 -16.37 19.00
N ALA A 24 -30.75 -17.10 17.96
CA ALA A 24 -31.21 -16.91 16.59
C ALA A 24 -32.72 -17.14 16.46
N ARG A 25 -33.27 -18.19 17.10
CA ARG A 25 -34.72 -18.47 17.11
C ARG A 25 -35.53 -17.35 17.78
N ARG A 26 -35.07 -16.84 18.92
CA ARG A 26 -35.70 -15.70 19.62
C ARG A 26 -35.67 -14.44 18.76
N LEU A 27 -34.54 -14.15 18.12
CA LEU A 27 -34.40 -12.97 17.28
C LEU A 27 -35.24 -13.10 16.00
N LEU A 28 -35.37 -14.30 15.43
CA LEU A 28 -36.22 -14.55 14.26
C LEU A 28 -37.70 -14.23 14.52
N SER A 29 -38.23 -14.52 15.71
CA SER A 29 -39.62 -14.15 16.05
C SER A 29 -39.85 -12.64 16.10
N GLU A 30 -38.80 -11.84 16.31
CA GLU A 30 -38.86 -10.38 16.40
C GLU A 30 -38.32 -9.68 15.14
N ALA A 31 -37.83 -10.44 14.16
CA ALA A 31 -37.06 -9.94 13.02
C ALA A 31 -37.86 -9.76 11.72
N ALA A 32 -39.19 -9.70 11.77
CA ALA A 32 -40.00 -9.44 10.58
C ALA A 32 -39.58 -8.10 9.92
N GLY A 33 -39.09 -8.17 8.68
CA GLY A 33 -38.61 -7.00 7.94
C GLY A 33 -37.20 -6.54 8.32
N ARG A 34 -36.48 -7.29 9.16
CA ARG A 34 -35.09 -7.02 9.52
C ARG A 34 -34.10 -7.78 8.64
N VAL A 35 -32.83 -7.39 8.73
CA VAL A 35 -31.75 -7.92 7.91
C VAL A 35 -30.61 -8.42 8.80
N ALA A 36 -29.90 -9.44 8.34
CA ALA A 36 -28.61 -9.84 8.88
C ALA A 36 -27.49 -9.57 7.86
N LEU A 37 -26.33 -9.13 8.34
CA LEU A 37 -25.10 -8.98 7.54
C LEU A 37 -24.08 -10.01 8.00
N TYR A 38 -23.71 -10.92 7.12
CA TYR A 38 -22.75 -11.99 7.40
C TYR A 38 -21.41 -11.71 6.72
N LEU A 39 -20.33 -11.90 7.49
CA LEU A 39 -18.95 -11.82 7.00
C LEU A 39 -18.26 -13.16 7.28
N PRO A 40 -17.88 -13.90 6.22
CA PRO A 40 -17.20 -15.19 6.38
C PRO A 40 -15.82 -15.02 7.00
N PRO A 41 -15.22 -16.08 7.58
CA PRO A 41 -13.90 -16.00 8.16
C PRO A 41 -12.83 -15.99 7.05
N GLY A 42 -11.71 -15.31 7.28
CA GLY A 42 -10.61 -15.25 6.29
C GLY A 42 -10.94 -14.47 5.01
N GLY A 43 -12.12 -13.86 4.90
CA GLY A 43 -12.52 -13.03 3.78
C GLY A 43 -11.78 -11.69 3.74
N PRO A 44 -12.01 -10.85 2.72
CA PRO A 44 -11.32 -9.56 2.53
C PRO A 44 -11.38 -8.63 3.75
N LEU A 45 -12.46 -8.76 4.54
CA LEU A 45 -12.76 -7.96 5.72
C LEU A 45 -12.39 -8.63 7.05
N THR A 46 -12.18 -9.94 7.06
CA THR A 46 -11.91 -10.73 8.28
C THR A 46 -10.56 -11.44 8.24
N GLY A 47 -9.83 -11.34 7.13
CA GLY A 47 -8.55 -12.01 6.88
C GLY A 47 -7.36 -11.38 7.60
N THR A 48 -7.48 -10.14 8.09
CA THR A 48 -6.47 -9.52 8.96
C THR A 48 -7.11 -9.05 10.27
N PRO A 49 -6.37 -9.06 11.41
CA PRO A 49 -6.90 -8.61 12.70
C PRO A 49 -7.41 -7.16 12.68
N HIS A 50 -6.74 -6.27 11.93
CA HIS A 50 -7.13 -4.87 11.83
C HIS A 50 -8.43 -4.69 11.05
N ARG A 51 -8.52 -5.28 9.84
CA ARG A 51 -9.75 -5.20 9.03
C ARG A 51 -10.94 -5.82 9.75
N ARG A 52 -10.71 -6.94 10.45
CA ARG A 52 -11.72 -7.58 11.28
C ARG A 52 -12.22 -6.66 12.38
N ARG A 53 -11.32 -5.93 13.05
CA ARG A 53 -11.67 -4.94 14.08
C ARG A 53 -12.48 -3.79 13.50
N VAL A 54 -12.08 -3.24 12.35
CA VAL A 54 -12.83 -2.17 11.66
C VAL A 54 -14.21 -2.66 11.24
N ALA A 55 -14.30 -3.84 10.63
CA ALA A 55 -15.56 -4.45 10.24
C ALA A 55 -16.49 -4.64 11.46
N ARG A 56 -15.96 -5.17 12.57
CA ARG A 56 -16.71 -5.31 13.82
C ARG A 56 -17.23 -3.98 14.35
N LEU A 57 -16.40 -2.93 14.37
CA LEU A 57 -16.81 -1.59 14.82
C LEU A 57 -17.92 -1.01 13.94
N LEU A 58 -17.84 -1.18 12.61
CA LEU A 58 -18.89 -0.76 11.69
C LEU A 58 -20.20 -1.52 11.90
N LEU A 59 -20.13 -2.83 12.17
CA LEU A 59 -21.30 -3.61 12.52
C LEU A 59 -21.90 -3.19 13.87
N GLN A 60 -21.07 -2.84 14.86
CA GLN A 60 -21.51 -2.36 16.17
C GLN A 60 -22.20 -1.00 16.06
N GLU A 61 -21.64 -0.08 15.28
CA GLU A 61 -22.27 1.21 14.98
C GLU A 61 -23.62 1.03 14.27
N ALA A 62 -23.68 0.09 13.32
CA ALA A 62 -24.92 -0.27 12.64
C ALA A 62 -25.96 -0.91 13.58
N ALA A 63 -25.52 -1.72 14.55
CA ALA A 63 -26.38 -2.27 15.59
C ALA A 63 -26.95 -1.18 16.50
N LEU A 64 -26.13 -0.19 16.89
CA LEU A 64 -26.56 0.94 17.70
C LEU A 64 -27.57 1.83 16.95
N SER A 65 -27.30 2.13 15.68
CA SER A 65 -28.14 3.01 14.87
C SER A 65 -29.41 2.34 14.32
N GLY A 66 -29.34 1.06 13.97
CA GLY A 66 -30.40 0.32 13.29
C GLY A 66 -31.06 -0.77 14.12
N GLY A 67 -30.67 -0.91 15.40
CA GLY A 67 -30.95 -2.06 16.23
C GLY A 67 -30.19 -3.31 15.79
N GLY A 68 -30.28 -4.36 16.61
CA GLY A 68 -29.68 -5.66 16.36
C GLY A 68 -28.53 -5.99 17.29
N GLU A 69 -27.87 -7.10 17.03
CA GLU A 69 -26.78 -7.63 17.84
C GLU A 69 -25.63 -8.09 16.95
N VAL A 70 -24.40 -7.80 17.35
CA VAL A 70 -23.20 -8.27 16.65
C VAL A 70 -22.70 -9.53 17.34
N LEU A 71 -22.64 -10.61 16.59
CA LEU A 71 -22.17 -11.92 17.01
C LEU A 71 -20.83 -12.22 16.35
N GLU A 72 -19.93 -12.83 17.10
CA GLU A 72 -18.61 -13.25 16.64
C GLU A 72 -18.38 -14.71 17.02
N THR A 73 -17.95 -15.51 16.04
CA THR A 73 -17.69 -16.95 16.27
C THR A 73 -16.21 -17.21 16.53
N ALA A 74 -15.89 -18.35 17.14
CA ALA A 74 -14.52 -18.77 17.37
C ALA A 74 -13.71 -18.93 16.06
N ALA A 75 -14.40 -19.19 14.95
CA ALA A 75 -13.80 -19.37 13.63
C ALA A 75 -13.41 -18.06 12.94
N GLY A 76 -13.79 -16.90 13.48
CA GLY A 76 -13.44 -15.61 12.88
C GLY A 76 -14.62 -14.85 12.27
N GLU A 77 -15.80 -15.45 12.21
CA GLU A 77 -16.97 -14.90 11.51
C GLU A 77 -17.58 -13.74 12.27
N LEU A 78 -18.21 -12.82 11.54
CA LEU A 78 -18.98 -11.72 12.11
C LEU A 78 -20.38 -11.73 11.53
N LEU A 79 -21.38 -11.61 12.39
CA LEU A 79 -22.78 -11.50 11.99
C LEU A 79 -23.42 -10.32 12.72
N LEU A 80 -23.93 -9.34 11.99
CA LEU A 80 -24.89 -8.38 12.55
C LEU A 80 -26.29 -8.92 12.31
N LEU A 81 -27.03 -9.24 13.37
CA LEU A 81 -28.35 -9.85 13.30
C LEU A 81 -29.44 -8.85 13.71
N GLY A 82 -30.47 -8.71 12.87
CA GLY A 82 -31.68 -7.98 13.23
C GLY A 82 -31.55 -6.46 13.13
N THR A 83 -30.76 -5.96 12.17
CA THR A 83 -30.67 -4.52 11.90
C THR A 83 -31.71 -4.09 10.85
N ALA A 84 -32.11 -2.81 10.88
CA ALA A 84 -33.02 -2.24 9.89
C ALA A 84 -32.43 -2.27 8.46
N GLY A 85 -33.24 -2.61 7.45
CA GLY A 85 -32.80 -2.77 6.07
C GLY A 85 -32.01 -1.59 5.46
N PRO A 86 -32.43 -0.32 5.65
CA PRO A 86 -31.67 0.82 5.16
C PRO A 86 -30.29 0.97 5.81
N VAL A 87 -30.17 0.66 7.11
CA VAL A 87 -28.90 0.68 7.83
C VAL A 87 -28.00 -0.44 7.33
N ALA A 88 -28.55 -1.66 7.20
CA ALA A 88 -27.83 -2.82 6.66
C ALA A 88 -27.24 -2.53 5.27
N THR A 89 -28.02 -1.92 4.38
CA THR A 89 -27.59 -1.59 3.02
C THR A 89 -26.45 -0.58 3.01
N ARG A 90 -26.54 0.48 3.83
CA ARG A 90 -25.46 1.47 3.95
C ARG A 90 -24.19 0.85 4.54
N THR A 91 -24.32 0.06 5.59
CA THR A 91 -23.18 -0.62 6.23
C THR A 91 -22.54 -1.62 5.26
N ALA A 92 -23.34 -2.40 4.52
CA ALA A 92 -22.85 -3.30 3.49
C ALA A 92 -22.08 -2.55 2.39
N ALA A 93 -22.55 -1.38 1.96
CA ALA A 93 -21.84 -0.55 0.98
C ALA A 93 -20.52 0.02 1.53
N VAL A 94 -20.44 0.39 2.81
CA VAL A 94 -19.17 0.79 3.46
C VAL A 94 -18.21 -0.40 3.54
N LEU A 95 -18.69 -1.56 3.99
CA LEU A 95 -17.90 -2.78 4.09
C LEU A 95 -17.42 -3.27 2.71
N ALA A 96 -18.24 -3.19 1.67
CA ALA A 96 -17.83 -3.52 0.30
C ALA A 96 -16.72 -2.59 -0.22
N ARG A 97 -16.81 -1.28 0.08
CA ARG A 97 -15.72 -0.33 -0.25
C ARG A 97 -14.42 -0.67 0.47
N LEU A 98 -14.50 -1.11 1.74
CA LEU A 98 -13.34 -1.56 2.50
C LEU A 98 -12.77 -2.89 1.98
N ALA A 99 -13.61 -3.76 1.41
CA ALA A 99 -13.20 -5.05 0.88
C ALA A 99 -12.40 -4.94 -0.44
N GLY A 100 -12.55 -3.83 -1.19
CA GLY A 100 -11.81 -3.52 -2.41
C GLY A 100 -12.07 -4.53 -3.54
N ASP A 101 -13.08 -4.26 -4.39
CA ASP A 101 -13.60 -5.09 -5.51
C ASP A 101 -13.96 -6.56 -5.20
N ALA A 102 -13.61 -7.06 -4.01
CA ALA A 102 -14.01 -8.37 -3.55
C ALA A 102 -15.49 -8.40 -3.13
N ALA A 103 -16.06 -9.60 -3.08
CA ALA A 103 -17.43 -9.80 -2.64
C ALA A 103 -17.66 -9.14 -1.27
N GLY A 104 -18.66 -8.26 -1.19
CA GLY A 104 -19.07 -7.59 0.03
C GLY A 104 -19.71 -8.56 1.04
N PRO A 105 -20.21 -8.04 2.17
CA PRO A 105 -20.92 -8.88 3.14
C PRO A 105 -22.20 -9.46 2.53
N ASP A 106 -22.53 -10.70 2.92
CA ASP A 106 -23.78 -11.33 2.52
C ASP A 106 -24.95 -10.71 3.30
N ILE A 107 -26.02 -10.38 2.57
CA ILE A 107 -27.22 -9.78 3.15
C ILE A 107 -28.32 -10.83 3.21
N TRP A 108 -28.77 -11.18 4.41
CA TRP A 108 -29.86 -12.12 4.65
C TRP A 108 -31.12 -11.37 5.09
N ARG A 109 -32.22 -11.53 4.36
CA ARG A 109 -33.51 -10.87 4.63
C ARG A 109 -34.38 -11.75 5.50
N LEU A 110 -34.79 -11.26 6.65
CA LEU A 110 -35.60 -12.05 7.60
C LEU A 110 -37.09 -11.72 7.45
N PRO A 111 -37.99 -12.72 7.37
CA PRO A 111 -37.74 -14.15 7.64
C PRO A 111 -37.33 -15.01 6.41
N ALA A 112 -37.23 -14.44 5.20
CA ALA A 112 -36.99 -15.22 3.97
C ALA A 112 -35.73 -16.10 4.02
N ASP A 113 -34.66 -15.63 4.64
CA ASP A 113 -33.38 -16.33 4.80
C ASP A 113 -33.23 -17.00 6.19
N ALA A 114 -34.34 -17.26 6.91
CA ALA A 114 -34.30 -17.83 8.26
C ALA A 114 -33.62 -19.20 8.32
N GLU A 115 -33.80 -20.06 7.31
CA GLU A 115 -33.16 -21.38 7.26
C GLU A 115 -31.64 -21.26 7.20
N ARG A 116 -31.11 -20.31 6.41
CA ARG A 116 -29.66 -20.02 6.34
C ARG A 116 -29.12 -19.56 7.69
N LEU A 117 -29.82 -18.64 8.35
CA LEU A 117 -29.43 -18.17 9.68
C LEU A 117 -29.42 -19.31 10.71
N LEU A 118 -30.44 -20.17 10.70
CA LEU A 118 -30.52 -21.32 11.61
C LEU A 118 -29.45 -22.37 11.32
N ALA A 119 -29.16 -22.64 10.04
CA ALA A 119 -28.08 -23.53 9.65
C ALA A 119 -26.72 -23.01 10.11
N TRP A 120 -26.45 -21.72 9.89
CA TRP A 120 -25.26 -21.06 10.42
C TRP A 120 -25.20 -21.15 11.95
N ALA A 121 -26.28 -20.82 12.66
CA ALA A 121 -26.33 -20.83 14.12
C ALA A 121 -26.18 -22.23 14.73
N GLY A 122 -26.56 -23.27 13.98
CA GLY A 122 -26.37 -24.67 14.37
C GLY A 122 -24.93 -25.17 14.19
N ALA A 123 -24.18 -24.61 13.24
CA ALA A 123 -22.79 -24.96 12.96
C ALA A 123 -21.78 -24.07 13.71
N ALA A 124 -22.16 -22.83 14.02
CA ALA A 124 -21.28 -21.85 14.62
C ALA A 124 -21.07 -22.09 16.12
N CYS A 125 -19.81 -22.24 16.52
CA CYS A 125 -19.41 -22.24 17.92
C CYS A 125 -19.11 -20.81 18.36
N LEU A 126 -19.89 -20.31 19.33
CA LEU A 126 -19.49 -19.12 20.06
C LEU A 126 -18.21 -19.43 20.85
N PRO A 127 -17.25 -18.49 20.91
CA PRO A 127 -16.15 -18.64 21.83
C PRO A 127 -16.71 -18.73 23.25
N PRO A 128 -16.14 -19.56 24.14
CA PRO A 128 -16.51 -19.54 25.55
C PRO A 128 -16.37 -18.11 26.10
N PRO A 129 -17.20 -17.69 27.08
CA PRO A 129 -17.00 -16.40 27.75
C PRO A 129 -15.56 -16.36 28.25
N ALA A 130 -14.76 -15.49 27.65
CA ALA A 130 -13.32 -15.57 27.79
C ALA A 130 -12.92 -15.34 29.26
N ALA A 131 -12.15 -16.27 29.84
CA ALA A 131 -11.15 -15.86 30.82
C ALA A 131 -10.30 -14.75 30.18
N PRO A 132 -9.84 -13.72 30.92
CA PRO A 132 -9.10 -12.60 30.33
C PRO A 132 -7.99 -13.18 29.46
N VAL A 133 -8.17 -13.02 28.15
CA VAL A 133 -7.21 -13.48 27.15
C VAL A 133 -5.90 -12.79 27.52
N PRO A 134 -4.77 -13.51 27.64
CA PRO A 134 -3.50 -12.84 27.76
C PRO A 134 -3.41 -11.93 26.55
N ASP A 135 -3.37 -10.62 26.83
CA ASP A 135 -3.39 -9.55 25.87
C ASP A 135 -2.39 -9.87 24.77
N LEU A 136 -2.86 -10.43 23.65
CA LEU A 136 -2.18 -10.29 22.38
C LEU A 136 -2.30 -8.81 22.11
N THR A 137 -1.37 -8.07 22.70
CA THR A 137 -1.12 -6.65 22.52
C THR A 137 -0.78 -6.47 21.04
N ALA A 138 -1.83 -6.54 20.20
CA ALA A 138 -1.89 -5.77 18.98
C ALA A 138 -1.48 -4.37 19.46
N PRO A 139 -0.32 -3.86 19.04
CA PRO A 139 0.20 -2.63 19.59
C PRO A 139 -0.91 -1.62 19.45
N ALA A 140 -1.31 -1.05 20.58
CA ALA A 140 -2.44 -0.15 20.60
C ALA A 140 -2.14 0.93 19.54
N LEU A 141 -3.04 1.09 18.57
CA LEU A 141 -2.98 2.17 17.59
C LEU A 141 -2.67 3.55 18.22
N PRO A 142 -3.10 3.89 19.46
CA PRO A 142 -2.54 5.06 20.16
C PRO A 142 -1.03 4.93 20.29
N GLY A 143 -0.32 5.71 19.46
CA GLY A 143 1.13 5.75 19.45
C GLY A 143 1.74 5.57 18.08
N LEU A 144 1.01 5.07 17.07
CA LEU A 144 1.56 4.95 15.70
C LEU A 144 2.01 6.32 15.18
N GLU A 145 1.20 7.35 15.37
CA GLU A 145 1.51 8.72 14.95
C GLU A 145 2.74 9.24 15.69
N ALA A 146 2.79 9.07 17.02
CA ALA A 146 3.94 9.46 17.83
C ALA A 146 5.21 8.69 17.44
N MET A 147 5.09 7.39 17.12
CA MET A 147 6.18 6.57 16.61
C MET A 147 6.67 7.07 15.25
N LEU A 148 5.77 7.41 14.33
CA LEU A 148 6.13 7.96 13.01
C LEU A 148 6.77 9.35 13.13
N GLU A 149 6.32 10.17 14.08
CA GLU A 149 6.91 11.48 14.36
C GLU A 149 8.29 11.36 15.00
N ALA A 150 8.50 10.36 15.87
CA ALA A 150 9.78 10.05 16.48
C ALA A 150 10.74 9.31 15.54
N LEU A 151 10.25 8.75 14.43
CA LEU A 151 11.07 7.97 13.50
C LEU A 151 12.09 8.87 12.79
N PRO A 152 13.40 8.62 12.93
CA PRO A 152 14.39 9.47 12.28
C PRO A 152 14.27 9.33 10.77
N LEU A 153 13.81 10.40 10.09
CA LEU A 153 13.59 10.39 8.64
C LEU A 153 14.83 9.92 7.87
N ALA A 154 16.04 10.26 8.34
CA ALA A 154 17.27 9.80 7.69
C ALA A 154 17.47 8.28 7.67
N ARG A 155 16.87 7.55 8.62
CA ARG A 155 16.93 6.08 8.66
C ARG A 155 16.04 5.44 7.60
N VAL A 156 14.87 6.04 7.34
CA VAL A 156 13.87 5.50 6.41
C VAL A 156 13.93 6.10 5.02
N LEU A 157 14.45 7.32 4.87
CA LEU A 157 14.53 8.02 3.60
C LEU A 157 15.84 7.68 2.88
N ARG A 158 15.76 7.45 1.57
CA ARG A 158 16.90 7.24 0.68
C ARG A 158 16.82 8.16 -0.52
N ARG A 159 17.98 8.64 -0.97
CA ARG A 159 18.15 9.33 -2.24
C ARG A 159 18.54 8.31 -3.29
N ARG A 160 17.78 8.23 -4.37
CA ARG A 160 18.12 7.45 -5.56
C ARG A 160 18.46 8.40 -6.70
N ALA A 161 19.57 8.14 -7.37
CA ALA A 161 19.94 8.88 -8.56
C ALA A 161 19.06 8.45 -9.74
N ILE A 162 18.66 9.41 -10.56
CA ILE A 162 18.13 9.17 -11.90
C ILE A 162 19.20 9.60 -12.88
N LEU A 163 19.69 8.63 -13.63
CA LEU A 163 20.70 8.81 -14.66
C LEU A 163 20.02 9.09 -16.00
N HIS A 164 20.43 10.15 -16.67
CA HIS A 164 20.24 10.34 -18.09
C HIS A 164 21.40 9.67 -18.84
N HIS A 165 21.07 8.67 -19.64
CA HIS A 165 22.01 7.90 -20.46
C HIS A 165 21.48 7.80 -21.89
N ALA A 166 21.88 8.77 -22.71
CA ALA A 166 21.55 8.80 -24.13
C ALA A 166 22.69 8.17 -24.96
N PRO A 167 22.38 7.52 -26.10
CA PRO A 167 23.41 7.01 -27.01
C PRO A 167 24.40 8.10 -27.41
N GLY A 168 25.70 7.82 -27.28
CA GLY A 168 26.77 8.75 -27.68
C GLY A 168 27.05 9.90 -26.69
N ALA A 169 26.32 10.00 -25.57
CA ALA A 169 26.58 11.00 -24.54
C ALA A 169 27.11 10.36 -23.25
N PRO A 170 27.96 11.06 -22.47
CA PRO A 170 28.36 10.58 -21.15
C PRO A 170 27.14 10.49 -20.22
N PRO A 171 27.14 9.55 -19.25
CA PRO A 171 26.07 9.43 -18.27
C PRO A 171 25.99 10.68 -17.38
N LEU A 172 24.81 11.30 -17.30
CA LEU A 172 24.56 12.50 -16.50
C LEU A 172 23.54 12.20 -15.40
N LEU A 173 23.81 12.60 -14.15
CA LEU A 173 22.79 12.72 -13.11
C LEU A 173 21.70 13.73 -13.57
N ALA A 174 20.52 13.22 -13.88
CA ALA A 174 19.40 14.00 -14.39
C ALA A 174 18.52 14.55 -13.27
N ALA A 175 18.30 13.75 -12.23
CA ALA A 175 17.42 14.08 -11.12
C ALA A 175 17.74 13.20 -9.91
N ARG A 176 17.15 13.54 -8.76
CA ARG A 176 17.14 12.69 -7.57
C ARG A 176 15.73 12.33 -7.19
N ARG A 177 15.55 11.12 -6.67
CA ARG A 177 14.28 10.66 -6.11
C ARG A 177 14.45 10.36 -4.63
N LEU A 178 13.62 10.97 -3.80
CA LEU A 178 13.47 10.55 -2.41
C LEU A 178 12.52 9.37 -2.35
N LEU A 179 12.92 8.36 -1.59
CA LEU A 179 12.17 7.12 -1.40
C LEU A 179 12.10 6.78 0.08
N LEU A 180 10.91 6.41 0.52
CA LEU A 180 10.75 5.71 1.79
C LEU A 180 11.15 4.25 1.58
N SER A 181 12.20 3.82 2.27
CA SER A 181 12.63 2.43 2.30
C SER A 181 11.62 1.63 3.10
N ARG A 182 10.80 0.83 2.40
CA ARG A 182 9.77 0.01 3.02
C ARG A 182 10.34 -0.97 4.05
N SER A 183 11.53 -1.52 3.82
CA SER A 183 12.21 -2.41 4.78
C SER A 183 12.70 -1.65 6.02
N ALA A 184 13.22 -0.43 5.86
CA ALA A 184 13.65 0.39 7.01
C ALA A 184 12.45 0.90 7.81
N LEU A 185 11.35 1.24 7.13
CA LEU A 185 10.09 1.61 7.77
C LEU A 185 9.50 0.42 8.53
N ALA A 186 9.47 -0.76 7.91
CA ALA A 186 9.03 -1.98 8.56
C ALA A 186 9.86 -2.30 9.82
N ALA A 187 11.19 -2.18 9.72
CA ALA A 187 12.07 -2.34 10.88
C ALA A 187 11.82 -1.30 11.98
N GLY A 188 11.44 -0.06 11.63
CA GLY A 188 11.09 0.98 12.59
C GLY A 188 9.72 0.77 13.26
N LEU A 189 8.78 0.14 12.55
CA LEU A 189 7.44 -0.17 13.07
C LEU A 189 7.38 -1.50 13.86
N GLY A 190 8.39 -2.37 13.68
CA GLY A 190 8.44 -3.66 14.37
C GLY A 190 7.24 -4.55 14.01
N PRO A 191 6.55 -5.17 14.98
CA PRO A 191 5.40 -6.06 14.73
C PRO A 191 4.27 -5.41 13.92
N LEU A 192 4.08 -4.09 14.03
CA LEU A 192 3.05 -3.36 13.28
C LEU A 192 3.25 -3.45 11.75
N ALA A 193 4.49 -3.66 11.30
CA ALA A 193 4.80 -3.81 9.89
C ALA A 193 4.26 -5.09 9.25
N GLY A 194 3.81 -6.06 10.06
CA GLY A 194 3.14 -7.26 9.59
C GLY A 194 1.77 -6.97 8.94
N ASP A 195 1.16 -5.83 9.28
CA ASP A 195 -0.06 -5.35 8.64
C ASP A 195 0.29 -4.43 7.44
N ALA A 196 -0.10 -4.87 6.24
CA ALA A 196 0.18 -4.14 5.01
C ALA A 196 -0.53 -2.78 4.93
N ASP A 197 -1.71 -2.65 5.55
CA ASP A 197 -2.49 -1.41 5.56
C ASP A 197 -1.85 -0.39 6.52
N LEU A 198 -1.37 -0.85 7.69
CA LEU A 198 -0.62 0.02 8.61
C LEU A 198 0.72 0.49 8.02
N LEU A 199 1.43 -0.40 7.34
CA LEU A 199 2.66 -0.04 6.64
C LEU A 199 2.39 0.97 5.51
N ARG A 200 1.29 0.82 4.76
CA ARG A 200 0.86 1.79 3.75
C ARG A 200 0.50 3.14 4.38
N HIS A 201 -0.28 3.13 5.46
CA HIS A 201 -0.65 4.33 6.19
C HIS A 201 0.59 5.10 6.67
N ALA A 202 1.57 4.38 7.22
CA ALA A 202 2.85 4.95 7.63
C ALA A 202 3.61 5.60 6.44
N GLU A 203 3.64 4.94 5.29
CA GLU A 203 4.24 5.50 4.06
C GLU A 203 3.53 6.80 3.63
N ASP A 204 2.20 6.80 3.58
CA ASP A 204 1.40 7.97 3.20
C ASP A 204 1.59 9.13 4.18
N ARG A 205 1.58 8.84 5.48
CA ARG A 205 1.76 9.86 6.52
C ARG A 205 3.15 10.52 6.45
N LEU A 206 4.20 9.71 6.26
CA LEU A 206 5.56 10.21 6.08
C LEU A 206 5.71 10.97 4.76
N ALA A 207 5.10 10.50 3.66
CA ALA A 207 5.09 11.22 2.39
C ALA A 207 4.44 12.61 2.51
N ALA A 208 3.29 12.71 3.18
CA ALA A 208 2.63 13.99 3.46
C ALA A 208 3.51 14.92 4.30
N SER A 209 4.19 14.38 5.32
CA SER A 209 5.13 15.12 6.15
C SER A 209 6.35 15.63 5.34
N LEU A 210 6.88 14.81 4.43
CA LEU A 210 7.98 15.20 3.56
C LEU A 210 7.59 16.31 2.58
N ALA A 211 6.43 16.18 1.94
CA ALA A 211 5.92 17.16 0.99
C ALA A 211 5.69 18.54 1.62
N THR A 212 5.42 18.61 2.92
CA THR A 212 5.25 19.87 3.66
C THR A 212 6.55 20.44 4.24
N ARG A 213 7.49 19.58 4.68
CA ARG A 213 8.71 20.01 5.39
C ARG A 213 9.91 20.30 4.48
N LEU A 214 10.01 19.64 3.33
CA LEU A 214 11.15 19.76 2.42
C LEU A 214 11.15 20.99 1.48
N PRO A 215 9.99 21.59 1.09
CA PRO A 215 10.01 22.79 0.28
C PRO A 215 10.61 23.96 1.07
N GLY A 216 11.92 24.21 0.94
CA GLY A 216 12.61 25.38 1.51
C GLY A 216 14.01 25.14 2.08
N LYS A 217 14.35 23.91 2.52
CA LYS A 217 15.65 23.65 3.21
C LYS A 217 16.64 22.81 2.41
N GLU A 218 16.16 21.99 1.48
CA GLU A 218 17.03 21.20 0.58
C GLU A 218 16.95 21.80 -0.83
N GLN A 219 17.84 22.74 -1.13
CA GLN A 219 18.59 22.74 -2.38
C GLN A 219 19.85 23.57 -2.16
N ASP A 220 20.98 22.88 -2.23
CA ASP A 220 22.15 23.44 -2.87
C ASP A 220 21.78 23.59 -4.37
N PRO A 221 21.98 24.76 -5.01
CA PRO A 221 21.72 24.98 -6.44
C PRO A 221 22.31 23.92 -7.39
N LEU A 222 23.24 23.10 -6.89
CA LEU A 222 23.89 21.99 -7.58
C LEU A 222 23.05 20.70 -7.71
N ASP A 223 21.84 20.60 -7.13
CA ASP A 223 21.18 19.31 -6.90
C ASP A 223 20.12 18.84 -7.93
N GLY A 224 19.80 19.64 -8.96
CA GLY A 224 18.88 19.27 -10.05
C GLY A 224 17.41 19.03 -9.61
N PRO A 225 16.55 18.52 -10.53
CA PRO A 225 15.18 18.14 -10.23
C PRO A 225 15.07 17.09 -9.12
N LEU A 226 14.05 17.23 -8.27
CA LEU A 226 13.81 16.34 -7.12
C LEU A 226 12.41 15.72 -7.17
N LEU A 227 12.37 14.39 -7.20
CA LEU A 227 11.16 13.59 -7.13
C LEU A 227 10.85 13.26 -5.66
N LEU A 228 9.66 13.64 -5.19
CA LEU A 228 9.21 13.47 -3.80
C LEU A 228 8.02 12.52 -3.73
N PRO A 229 7.96 11.57 -2.77
CA PRO A 229 6.79 10.73 -2.60
C PRO A 229 5.59 11.58 -2.14
N LEU A 230 4.42 11.32 -2.73
CA LEU A 230 3.14 11.91 -2.33
C LEU A 230 2.21 10.81 -1.79
N PRO A 231 1.34 11.12 -0.81
CA PRO A 231 0.35 10.17 -0.31
C PRO A 231 -0.73 9.90 -1.37
N LEU A 232 -1.31 8.70 -1.36
CA LEU A 232 -2.39 8.32 -2.30
C LEU A 232 -3.68 9.15 -2.14
N GLY A 233 -3.96 9.65 -0.93
CA GLY A 233 -5.19 10.38 -0.59
C GLY A 233 -5.27 11.78 -1.19
N SER A 234 -5.54 12.78 -0.35
CA SER A 234 -5.46 14.20 -0.75
C SER A 234 -4.02 14.68 -0.52
N PRO A 235 -3.14 14.68 -1.54
CA PRO A 235 -1.80 15.19 -1.36
C PRO A 235 -1.87 16.67 -0.96
N PRO A 236 -0.98 17.13 -0.06
CA PRO A 236 -0.93 18.54 0.30
C PRO A 236 -0.67 19.37 -0.96
N VAL A 237 -1.33 20.52 -1.07
CA VAL A 237 -1.00 21.51 -2.10
C VAL A 237 0.37 22.07 -1.74
N PRO A 238 1.40 21.84 -2.57
CA PRO A 238 2.73 22.27 -2.20
C PRO A 238 2.91 23.77 -2.38
N ALA A 239 3.88 24.33 -1.67
CA ALA A 239 4.32 25.69 -1.92
C ALA A 239 4.89 25.80 -3.36
N PRO A 240 4.68 26.95 -4.05
CA PRO A 240 5.16 27.14 -5.42
C PRO A 240 6.67 26.95 -5.51
N ARG A 241 7.12 25.96 -6.29
CA ARG A 241 8.56 25.69 -6.47
C ARG A 241 8.86 24.93 -7.76
N PRO A 242 9.58 25.53 -8.73
CA PRO A 242 9.96 24.84 -9.96
C PRO A 242 10.99 23.73 -9.69
N GLY A 243 10.96 22.68 -10.50
CA GLY A 243 11.92 21.57 -10.45
C GLY A 243 11.59 20.47 -9.44
N LEU A 244 10.45 20.56 -8.75
CA LEU A 244 9.92 19.47 -7.93
C LEU A 244 8.94 18.62 -8.73
N VAL A 245 8.96 17.31 -8.48
CA VAL A 245 8.03 16.37 -9.08
C VAL A 245 7.42 15.50 -7.99
N GLY A 246 6.12 15.60 -7.79
CA GLY A 246 5.38 14.72 -6.87
C GLY A 246 5.23 13.33 -7.45
N VAL A 247 5.46 12.27 -6.66
CA VAL A 247 5.38 10.88 -7.10
C VAL A 247 4.24 10.18 -6.36
N LEU A 248 3.16 9.90 -7.08
CA LEU A 248 2.04 9.10 -6.58
C LEU A 248 2.26 7.61 -6.89
N PRO A 249 1.73 6.69 -6.06
CA PRO A 249 1.69 5.27 -6.40
C PRO A 249 0.70 5.03 -7.54
N LEU A 250 0.89 3.95 -8.29
CA LEU A 250 0.01 3.54 -9.39
C LEU A 250 -1.46 3.44 -9.00
N ALA A 251 -1.77 3.13 -7.73
CA ALA A 251 -3.14 3.07 -7.22
C ALA A 251 -3.93 4.39 -7.44
N ALA A 252 -3.25 5.54 -7.56
CA ALA A 252 -3.90 6.81 -7.89
C ALA A 252 -4.58 6.81 -9.26
N ALA A 253 -4.14 5.94 -10.18
CA ALA A 253 -4.76 5.77 -11.49
C ALA A 253 -6.15 5.12 -11.45
N ALA A 254 -6.54 4.53 -10.31
CA ALA A 254 -7.91 4.00 -10.12
C ALA A 254 -8.98 5.10 -10.14
N HIS A 255 -8.60 6.36 -9.94
CA HIS A 255 -9.49 7.51 -10.00
C HIS A 255 -8.97 8.57 -11.00
N PRO A 256 -9.16 8.38 -12.32
CA PRO A 256 -8.55 9.21 -13.35
C PRO A 256 -8.86 10.71 -13.22
N ALA A 257 -10.10 11.05 -12.85
CA ALA A 257 -10.50 12.45 -12.65
C ALA A 257 -9.78 13.11 -11.46
N ALA A 258 -9.63 12.38 -10.35
CA ALA A 258 -8.90 12.86 -9.17
C ALA A 258 -7.40 13.01 -9.46
N LEU A 259 -6.83 12.07 -10.23
CA LEU A 259 -5.44 12.15 -10.70
C LEU A 259 -5.22 13.39 -11.58
N ALA A 260 -6.11 13.64 -12.54
CA ALA A 260 -6.03 14.82 -13.41
C ALA A 260 -6.16 16.14 -12.63
N ALA A 261 -7.08 16.21 -11.67
CA ALA A 261 -7.24 17.37 -10.79
C ALA A 261 -5.97 17.59 -9.93
N THR A 262 -5.39 16.51 -9.40
CA THR A 262 -4.13 16.57 -8.65
C THR A 262 -3.00 17.09 -9.52
N ARG A 263 -2.85 16.59 -10.75
CA ARG A 263 -1.84 17.09 -11.69
C ARG A 263 -2.01 18.59 -11.96
N ALA A 264 -3.24 19.06 -12.17
CA ALA A 264 -3.51 20.48 -12.37
C ALA A 264 -3.13 21.33 -11.15
N ALA A 265 -3.48 20.88 -9.94
CA ALA A 265 -3.12 21.57 -8.70
C ALA A 265 -1.59 21.62 -8.48
N GLN A 266 -0.88 20.52 -8.77
CA GLN A 266 0.59 20.47 -8.70
C GLN A 266 1.23 21.41 -9.73
N ALA A 267 0.71 21.43 -10.97
CA ALA A 267 1.19 22.31 -12.02
C ALA A 267 1.01 23.80 -11.68
N GLN A 268 -0.09 24.17 -11.01
CA GLN A 268 -0.30 25.54 -10.50
C GLN A 268 0.76 25.96 -9.46
N ALA A 269 1.31 25.00 -8.71
CA ALA A 269 2.45 25.21 -7.82
C ALA A 269 3.82 25.08 -8.53
N GLY A 270 3.85 24.89 -9.85
CA GLY A 270 5.10 24.70 -10.61
C GLY A 270 5.74 23.32 -10.44
N TRP A 271 5.00 22.35 -9.90
CA TRP A 271 5.45 20.96 -9.73
C TRP A 271 5.04 20.12 -10.92
N GLY A 272 5.88 19.14 -11.28
CA GLY A 272 5.46 18.02 -12.11
C GLY A 272 4.77 16.93 -11.29
N LEU A 273 4.06 16.03 -11.96
CA LEU A 273 3.50 14.82 -11.37
C LEU A 273 4.05 13.56 -12.04
N ALA A 274 4.36 12.56 -11.23
CA ALA A 274 4.84 11.27 -11.66
C ALA A 274 4.00 10.13 -11.08
N LEU A 275 3.81 9.05 -11.84
CA LEU A 275 3.23 7.81 -11.34
C LEU A 275 4.29 6.72 -11.24
N ALA A 276 4.39 6.09 -10.06
CA ALA A 276 5.34 5.02 -9.80
C ALA A 276 4.68 3.65 -9.69
N GLY A 277 5.39 2.63 -10.17
CA GLY A 277 5.01 1.23 -10.01
C GLY A 277 4.38 0.59 -11.24
N LEU A 278 4.52 1.20 -12.42
CA LEU A 278 4.12 0.58 -13.69
C LEU A 278 5.06 -0.60 -13.99
N ALA A 279 4.68 -1.80 -13.58
CA ALA A 279 5.35 -3.05 -13.92
C ALA A 279 4.66 -3.72 -15.13
N ALA A 280 5.26 -4.79 -15.68
CA ALA A 280 4.70 -5.52 -16.83
C ALA A 280 3.22 -5.91 -16.63
N ALA A 281 2.85 -6.41 -15.45
CA ALA A 281 1.46 -6.74 -15.12
C ALA A 281 0.51 -5.53 -15.17
N ALA A 282 0.96 -4.35 -14.70
CA ALA A 282 0.18 -3.13 -14.77
C ALA A 282 -0.01 -2.66 -16.21
N LEU A 283 1.03 -2.75 -17.05
CA LEU A 283 0.96 -2.37 -18.47
C LEU A 283 -0.04 -3.20 -19.28
N ARG A 284 -0.47 -4.36 -18.77
CA ARG A 284 -1.56 -5.15 -19.36
C ARG A 284 -2.96 -4.63 -19.03
N LEU A 285 -3.07 -3.79 -18.00
CA LEU A 285 -4.33 -3.32 -17.45
C LEU A 285 -4.57 -1.82 -17.70
N VAL A 286 -3.49 -1.03 -17.82
CA VAL A 286 -3.58 0.43 -18.01
C VAL A 286 -2.93 0.86 -19.32
N ALA A 287 -3.55 1.81 -20.02
CA ALA A 287 -3.00 2.46 -21.19
C ALA A 287 -2.08 3.63 -20.75
N PRO A 288 -0.74 3.50 -20.81
CA PRO A 288 0.16 4.47 -20.18
C PRO A 288 0.08 5.86 -20.82
N ALA A 289 -0.20 5.93 -22.12
CA ALA A 289 -0.35 7.19 -22.85
C ALA A 289 -1.46 8.08 -22.27
N GLY A 290 -2.55 7.47 -21.77
CA GLY A 290 -3.71 8.16 -21.20
C GLY A 290 -3.60 8.52 -19.71
N LEU A 291 -2.51 8.13 -19.03
CA LEU A 291 -2.33 8.47 -17.62
C LEU A 291 -1.99 9.97 -17.48
N ALA A 292 -2.75 10.66 -16.64
CA ALA A 292 -2.58 12.08 -16.34
C ALA A 292 -1.38 12.34 -15.41
N ALA A 293 -0.17 12.04 -15.90
CA ALA A 293 1.11 12.28 -15.23
C ALA A 293 2.17 12.74 -16.24
N ASP A 294 3.09 13.58 -15.80
CA ASP A 294 4.19 14.09 -16.63
C ASP A 294 5.29 13.03 -16.79
N LEU A 295 5.57 12.26 -15.74
CA LEU A 295 6.51 11.14 -15.76
C LEU A 295 5.83 9.82 -15.38
N LEU A 296 6.28 8.73 -16.00
CA LEU A 296 5.88 7.35 -15.71
C LEU A 296 7.12 6.56 -15.29
N LEU A 297 7.15 6.16 -14.03
CA LEU A 297 8.24 5.39 -13.43
C LEU A 297 7.92 3.90 -13.59
N LEU A 298 8.49 3.33 -14.64
CA LEU A 298 8.39 1.92 -14.97
C LEU A 298 9.24 1.12 -13.96
N ARG A 299 8.73 -0.01 -13.47
CA ARG A 299 9.51 -0.93 -12.64
C ARG A 299 10.03 -2.06 -13.52
N TRP A 300 11.34 -2.12 -13.68
CA TRP A 300 12.02 -3.21 -14.36
C TRP A 300 11.67 -4.56 -13.72
N SER A 301 11.47 -5.54 -14.57
CA SER A 301 11.47 -6.96 -14.28
C SER A 301 11.70 -7.71 -15.60
N PRO A 302 12.13 -8.98 -15.58
CA PRO A 302 12.29 -9.75 -16.81
C PRO A 302 11.01 -9.81 -17.67
N ALA A 303 9.83 -9.78 -17.06
CA ALA A 303 8.54 -9.73 -17.76
C ALA A 303 8.34 -8.45 -18.61
N MET A 304 9.11 -7.39 -18.40
CA MET A 304 9.10 -6.19 -19.25
C MET A 304 9.65 -6.47 -20.66
N ALA A 305 10.47 -7.52 -20.82
CA ALA A 305 10.98 -7.94 -22.13
C ALA A 305 9.91 -8.60 -23.01
N GLU A 306 8.75 -8.94 -22.46
CA GLU A 306 7.64 -9.51 -23.21
C GLU A 306 7.05 -8.50 -24.21
N ARG A 307 6.60 -9.01 -25.35
CA ARG A 307 6.05 -8.19 -26.45
C ARG A 307 4.86 -7.34 -26.01
N ALA A 308 4.07 -7.79 -25.04
CA ALA A 308 2.91 -7.07 -24.52
C ALA A 308 3.33 -5.76 -23.80
N ALA A 309 4.41 -5.80 -23.01
CA ALA A 309 4.90 -4.61 -22.31
C ALA A 309 5.45 -3.57 -23.30
N ALA A 310 6.27 -3.99 -24.26
CA ALA A 310 6.76 -3.12 -25.33
C ALA A 310 5.59 -2.53 -26.16
N ALA A 311 4.59 -3.35 -26.47
CA ALA A 311 3.41 -2.91 -27.21
C ALA A 311 2.60 -1.83 -26.47
N ALA A 312 2.48 -1.94 -25.15
CA ALA A 312 1.77 -0.97 -24.29
C ALA A 312 2.50 0.38 -24.19
N LEU A 313 3.82 0.40 -24.38
CA LEU A 313 4.64 1.63 -24.37
C LEU A 313 4.68 2.33 -25.73
N ARG A 314 4.18 1.71 -26.79
CA ARG A 314 4.15 2.34 -28.12
C ARG A 314 3.31 3.61 -28.10
N GLY A 315 3.85 4.69 -28.65
CA GLY A 315 3.21 6.00 -28.67
C GLY A 315 3.36 6.81 -27.38
N VAL A 316 3.98 6.27 -26.34
CA VAL A 316 4.36 7.05 -25.16
C VAL A 316 5.68 7.78 -25.46
N PRO A 317 5.75 9.12 -25.33
CA PRO A 317 6.99 9.86 -25.52
C PRO A 317 8.11 9.34 -24.59
N PRO A 318 9.29 8.98 -25.10
CA PRO A 318 10.35 8.42 -24.26
C PRO A 318 10.82 9.36 -23.14
N ALA A 319 10.72 10.68 -23.35
CA ALA A 319 11.01 11.69 -22.33
C ALA A 319 10.09 11.62 -21.09
N ARG A 320 8.91 10.98 -21.20
CA ARG A 320 8.02 10.73 -20.06
C ARG A 320 8.39 9.48 -19.29
N LEU A 321 9.28 8.63 -19.81
CA LEU A 321 9.56 7.32 -19.23
C LEU A 321 10.84 7.35 -18.38
N VAL A 322 10.75 6.80 -17.18
CA VAL A 322 11.90 6.54 -16.31
C VAL A 322 11.88 5.06 -15.95
N LEU A 323 12.93 4.31 -16.34
CA LEU A 323 13.07 2.93 -15.96
C LEU A 323 13.72 2.82 -14.57
N THR A 324 12.97 2.31 -13.61
CA THR A 324 13.40 2.15 -12.21
C THR A 324 13.64 0.68 -11.87
N GLY A 325 14.45 0.42 -10.85
CA GLY A 325 14.81 -0.94 -10.48
C GLY A 325 15.83 -1.58 -11.43
N CYS A 326 16.62 -0.77 -12.14
CA CYS A 326 17.70 -1.25 -12.98
C CYS A 326 18.80 -1.87 -12.10
N ASP A 327 18.81 -3.20 -12.04
CA ASP A 327 19.67 -4.04 -11.19
C ASP A 327 20.80 -4.74 -11.99
N GLY A 328 20.69 -4.77 -13.32
CA GLY A 328 21.72 -5.30 -14.22
C GLY A 328 21.81 -4.55 -15.55
N PRO A 329 22.81 -4.91 -16.40
CA PRO A 329 22.96 -4.36 -17.74
C PRO A 329 21.76 -4.66 -18.63
N GLU A 330 21.08 -5.81 -18.45
CA GLU A 330 19.91 -6.18 -19.24
C GLU A 330 18.76 -5.17 -19.13
N ALA A 331 18.61 -4.53 -17.96
CA ALA A 331 17.60 -3.49 -17.75
C ALA A 331 17.90 -2.25 -18.60
N LEU A 332 19.19 -1.86 -18.67
CA LEU A 332 19.63 -0.72 -19.48
C LEU A 332 19.51 -1.02 -20.97
N ASP A 333 19.91 -2.22 -21.39
CA ASP A 333 19.80 -2.67 -22.79
C ASP A 333 18.35 -2.68 -23.25
N TRP A 334 17.46 -3.29 -22.47
CA TRP A 334 16.04 -3.27 -22.76
C TRP A 334 15.50 -1.84 -22.81
N GLY A 335 15.77 -1.00 -21.80
CA GLY A 335 15.25 0.36 -21.79
C GLY A 335 15.72 1.19 -22.98
N ARG A 336 17.00 1.07 -23.36
CA ARG A 336 17.56 1.71 -24.56
C ARG A 336 16.90 1.22 -25.85
N SER A 337 16.61 -0.08 -25.95
CA SER A 337 15.86 -0.63 -27.11
C SER A 337 14.46 -0.04 -27.25
N GLN A 338 13.87 0.46 -26.15
CA GLN A 338 12.59 1.15 -26.13
C GLN A 338 12.72 2.69 -26.27
N GLY A 339 13.94 3.21 -26.47
CA GLY A 339 14.22 4.63 -26.56
C GLY A 339 14.25 5.37 -25.22
N ILE A 340 14.17 4.66 -24.09
CA ILE A 340 14.22 5.25 -22.75
C ILE A 340 15.64 5.78 -22.49
N THR A 341 15.74 7.01 -22.00
CA THR A 341 17.01 7.66 -21.66
C THR A 341 17.21 7.88 -20.17
N HIS A 342 16.19 7.67 -19.32
CA HIS A 342 16.26 7.90 -17.88
C HIS A 342 16.18 6.58 -17.10
N PHE A 343 17.17 6.33 -16.25
CA PHE A 343 17.36 5.07 -15.55
C PHE A 343 17.63 5.29 -14.06
N ALA A 344 17.09 4.43 -13.21
CA ALA A 344 17.35 4.43 -11.77
C ALA A 344 17.40 3.00 -11.23
N GLY A 345 18.30 2.73 -10.29
CA GLY A 345 18.40 1.42 -9.64
C GLY A 345 19.80 1.12 -9.11
N PRO A 346 19.98 -0.04 -8.46
CA PRO A 346 21.27 -0.43 -7.88
C PRO A 346 22.43 -0.42 -8.88
N HIS A 347 22.20 -0.91 -10.11
CA HIS A 347 23.25 -0.93 -11.15
C HIS A 347 23.62 0.49 -11.58
N VAL A 348 22.63 1.37 -11.76
CA VAL A 348 22.84 2.79 -12.09
C VAL A 348 23.66 3.50 -11.00
N GLU A 349 23.39 3.22 -9.74
CA GLU A 349 24.15 3.79 -8.62
C GLU A 349 25.58 3.27 -8.56
N ALA A 350 25.78 1.99 -8.86
CA ALA A 350 27.10 1.40 -8.98
C ALA A 350 27.91 2.09 -10.09
N LEU A 351 27.31 2.32 -11.26
CA LEU A 351 27.94 3.05 -12.38
C LEU A 351 28.33 4.47 -11.97
N LEU A 352 27.40 5.21 -11.34
CA LEU A 352 27.68 6.56 -10.85
C LEU A 352 28.75 6.59 -9.75
N ALA A 353 28.77 5.60 -8.86
CA ALA A 353 29.79 5.48 -7.82
C ALA A 353 31.17 5.17 -8.39
N ALA A 354 31.27 4.27 -9.37
CA ALA A 354 32.51 3.97 -10.07
C ALA A 354 33.07 5.22 -10.76
N ALA A 355 32.21 5.93 -11.50
CA ALA A 355 32.61 7.16 -12.16
C ALA A 355 33.02 8.26 -11.15
N ARG A 356 32.38 8.33 -9.97
CA ARG A 356 32.79 9.23 -8.88
C ARG A 356 34.16 8.90 -8.34
N LEU A 357 34.44 7.62 -8.12
CA LEU A 357 35.75 7.18 -7.65
C LEU A 357 36.84 7.46 -8.67
N ALA A 358 36.58 7.24 -9.96
CA ALA A 358 37.54 7.58 -11.02
C ALA A 358 37.93 9.07 -11.01
N ALA A 359 36.98 9.96 -10.73
CA ALA A 359 37.22 11.40 -10.65
C ALA A 359 37.66 11.91 -9.26
N CYS A 360 37.71 11.05 -8.24
CA CYS A 360 37.92 11.48 -6.86
C CYS A 360 39.40 11.36 -6.44
N PRO A 361 40.08 12.48 -6.10
CA PRO A 361 41.48 12.43 -5.64
C PRO A 361 41.65 11.75 -4.27
N LYS A 362 40.54 11.42 -3.59
CA LYS A 362 40.51 10.71 -2.29
C LYS A 362 39.93 9.29 -2.41
N ALA A 363 39.80 8.75 -3.63
CA ALA A 363 39.18 7.45 -3.89
C ALA A 363 39.84 6.28 -3.15
N VAL A 364 41.16 6.34 -2.88
CA VAL A 364 41.92 5.30 -2.16
C VAL A 364 41.31 4.98 -0.78
N ALA A 365 40.59 5.92 -0.16
CA ALA A 365 39.94 5.74 1.14
C ALA A 365 38.48 5.27 1.04
N CYS A 366 38.01 4.82 -0.12
CA CYS A 366 36.61 4.51 -0.35
C CYS A 366 36.42 3.35 -1.34
N SER A 367 35.61 2.35 -0.96
CA SER A 367 35.12 1.36 -1.93
C SER A 367 33.93 1.89 -2.73
N GLN A 368 33.61 1.24 -3.85
CA GLN A 368 32.44 1.60 -4.67
C GLN A 368 31.12 1.49 -3.90
N PRO A 369 30.84 0.41 -3.12
CA PRO A 369 29.66 0.34 -2.26
C PRO A 369 29.59 1.50 -1.24
N GLN A 370 30.71 1.83 -0.58
CA GLN A 370 30.76 2.95 0.37
C GLN A 370 30.46 4.29 -0.31
N CYS A 371 30.94 4.51 -1.53
CA CYS A 371 30.64 5.71 -2.30
C CYS A 371 29.15 5.80 -2.65
N ALA A 372 28.56 4.70 -3.10
CA ALA A 372 27.13 4.60 -3.41
C ALA A 372 26.26 4.85 -2.17
N GLU A 373 26.57 4.21 -1.04
CA GLU A 373 25.84 4.38 0.23
C GLU A 373 25.87 5.83 0.71
N ARG A 374 27.05 6.48 0.68
CA ARG A 374 27.19 7.90 1.05
C ARG A 374 26.41 8.81 0.11
N ALA A 375 26.35 8.49 -1.18
CA ALA A 375 25.55 9.26 -2.15
C ALA A 375 24.04 9.08 -1.93
N ALA A 376 23.60 7.90 -1.49
CA ALA A 376 22.20 7.59 -1.22
C ALA A 376 21.70 8.09 0.15
N ALA A 377 22.63 8.41 1.06
CA ALA A 377 22.31 8.87 2.40
C ALA A 377 21.66 10.28 2.41
N THR A 378 20.66 10.45 3.26
CA THR A 378 19.96 11.72 3.49
C THR A 378 20.46 12.45 4.74
N ALA A 379 20.97 11.73 5.74
CA ALA A 379 21.59 12.33 6.93
C ALA A 379 22.92 13.03 6.60
N PRO A 380 23.14 14.28 7.09
CA PRO A 380 24.43 14.95 7.00
C PRO A 380 25.59 14.11 7.57
N ALA A 381 25.39 13.47 8.73
CA ALA A 381 26.42 12.65 9.38
C ALA A 381 26.90 11.47 8.50
N ALA A 382 25.96 10.79 7.82
CA ALA A 382 26.29 9.69 6.92
C ALA A 382 27.05 10.16 5.66
N ARG A 383 26.88 11.43 5.27
CA ARG A 383 27.62 12.07 4.17
C ARG A 383 28.95 12.69 4.63
N ALA A 384 29.08 13.06 5.90
CA ALA A 384 30.25 13.72 6.46
C ALA A 384 31.52 12.85 6.42
N ALA A 385 31.38 11.53 6.38
CA ALA A 385 32.49 10.60 6.15
C ALA A 385 33.09 10.71 4.73
N CYS A 386 32.42 11.38 3.79
CA CYS A 386 32.96 11.66 2.47
C CYS A 386 33.94 12.82 2.54
N ARG A 387 35.21 12.55 2.20
CA ARG A 387 36.28 13.56 2.12
C ARG A 387 36.16 14.49 0.89
N ASN A 388 35.17 14.27 0.04
CA ASN A 388 34.86 15.13 -1.10
C ASN A 388 33.33 15.23 -1.32
N PRO A 389 32.61 15.95 -0.44
CA PRO A 389 31.14 16.01 -0.48
C PRO A 389 30.60 16.67 -1.75
N VAL A 390 31.39 17.53 -2.41
CA VAL A 390 31.04 18.18 -3.67
C VAL A 390 30.86 17.15 -4.79
N LEU A 391 31.70 16.10 -4.86
CA LEU A 391 31.54 15.01 -5.85
C LEU A 391 30.33 14.11 -5.59
N LEU A 392 29.76 14.10 -4.38
CA LEU A 392 28.48 13.43 -4.14
C LEU A 392 27.29 14.22 -4.71
N ALA A 393 27.43 15.55 -4.72
CA ALA A 393 26.41 16.48 -5.20
C ALA A 393 26.46 16.67 -6.72
N ARG A 394 27.67 16.81 -7.27
CA ARG A 394 27.89 17.15 -8.68
C ARG A 394 27.72 15.97 -9.64
N LEU A 395 27.26 16.33 -10.83
CA LEU A 395 27.53 15.64 -12.08
C LEU A 395 29.03 15.44 -12.23
N LEU A 396 29.45 14.22 -12.57
CA LEU A 396 30.82 13.96 -12.96
C LEU A 396 31.05 14.57 -14.34
N PRO A 397 32.09 15.40 -14.55
CA PRO A 397 32.55 15.70 -15.90
C PRO A 397 33.10 14.41 -16.54
N PRO A 398 33.13 14.34 -17.88
CA PRO A 398 33.52 13.13 -18.60
C PRO A 398 34.95 12.75 -18.23
N ALA A 399 35.22 11.45 -18.14
CA ALA A 399 36.58 10.97 -18.27
C ALA A 399 37.06 11.42 -19.66
N ALA A 400 37.89 12.45 -19.70
CA ALA A 400 38.75 12.70 -20.85
C ALA A 400 39.91 11.68 -20.73
N ALA A 401 40.09 10.90 -21.80
CA ALA A 401 41.26 10.06 -22.00
C ALA A 401 42.54 10.91 -22.05
#